data_AF-A0AAC8XIY7-F1
#
_entry.id   AF-A0AAC8XIY7-F1
#
_cell.length_a   1.000
_cell.length_b   1.000
_cell.length_c   1.000
_cell.angle_alpha   90.00
_cell.angle_beta   90.00
_cell.angle_gamma   90.00
#
_symmetry.space_group_name_H-M   'P 1'
#
loop_
_entity.id
_entity.type
_entity.pdbx_description
1 polymer ?
#
loop_
_entity_poly.entity_id
_entity_poly.type
_entity_poly.pdbx_seq_one_letter_code
_entity_poly.pdbx_strand_id
1 'polypeptide(L)'
;MFYPVSAFIAYRYAKSSKSSQTSFVSFINRFSVAGIALGLMALIIVVSVMNGLEGQLKQRVLGIVPHIEITKTPTEITKTPTTTSKDATLTKTPIVNKQTQKLTETPISTLSKPPISEDDSSKLTKTPTVSPQSQSVMTVDALSKTPIKGVVASMAYRETEAVVQSRSDLRGVQVHGVEPGVMLEHTLVANHMEQGRFNDLVEGSFSAIIGRALAIKLDARVGDRLRVMVAGASVYTPFGRMPSQRLVTIVGVFDMGSQMDDKVMYMNLKDVNRLMRDPKGNGQSLRLFLNDAFNYLAVVDHLTDTMGVSVSTIRTWRERQGPLFDAVKMEKNMMTLMLLLIIAVAAFNIVSALVMVVTEKQGDIAVLQTQGMLPGTVMWIFVLNGLFNGIKGAGIGLILGVVITLQLNNILDLIGSPLALAADGSGLPVEMDAVQIAGIALLSLLLCVLASVYPARKAMKIAPSQALQNE
;
A
#
# COMPACT_ATOMS: atom_id res chain seq x y z
N MET A 1 -35.80 36.71 -1.38
CA MET A 1 -34.84 35.74 -1.96
C MET A 1 -35.46 35.20 -3.25
N PHE A 2 -35.27 35.90 -4.38
CA PHE A 2 -36.05 35.77 -5.62
C PHE A 2 -35.41 34.78 -6.64
N TYR A 3 -35.36 33.49 -6.32
CA TYR A 3 -34.80 32.45 -7.21
C TYR A 3 -35.78 31.62 -8.11
N PRO A 4 -37.12 31.84 -8.17
CA PRO A 4 -37.96 30.99 -9.02
C PRO A 4 -37.93 31.38 -10.51
N VAL A 5 -37.71 32.66 -10.85
CA VAL A 5 -37.82 33.14 -12.24
C VAL A 5 -36.59 32.80 -13.08
N SER A 6 -35.37 32.97 -12.54
CA SER A 6 -34.14 32.66 -13.25
C SER A 6 -33.99 31.16 -13.54
N ALA A 7 -34.39 30.30 -12.60
CA ALA A 7 -34.42 28.84 -12.79
C ALA A 7 -35.44 28.42 -13.87
N PHE A 8 -36.64 29.02 -13.86
CA PHE A 8 -37.67 28.74 -14.86
C PHE A 8 -37.24 29.17 -16.27
N ILE A 9 -36.64 30.36 -16.39
CA ILE A 9 -36.12 30.87 -17.67
C ILE A 9 -34.97 29.99 -18.16
N ALA A 10 -33.99 29.65 -17.30
CA ALA A 10 -32.86 28.80 -17.68
C ALA A 10 -33.31 27.38 -18.10
N TYR A 11 -34.26 26.77 -17.39
CA TYR A 11 -34.81 25.46 -17.76
C TYR A 11 -35.57 25.51 -19.09
N ARG A 12 -36.42 26.54 -19.29
CA ARG A 12 -37.12 26.74 -20.56
C ARG A 12 -36.13 26.97 -21.69
N TYR A 13 -35.07 27.72 -21.46
CA TYR A 13 -34.02 27.96 -22.44
C TYR A 13 -33.28 26.67 -22.83
N ALA A 14 -32.91 25.86 -21.83
CA ALA A 14 -32.26 24.56 -22.02
C ALA A 14 -33.16 23.50 -22.71
N LYS A 15 -34.50 23.66 -22.66
CA LYS A 15 -35.49 22.75 -23.26
C LYS A 15 -36.03 23.25 -24.61
N SER A 16 -36.14 24.56 -24.81
CA SER A 16 -36.69 25.22 -26.01
C SER A 16 -35.67 25.35 -27.16
N SER A 17 -34.47 24.79 -27.00
CA SER A 17 -33.36 24.74 -27.96
C SER A 17 -33.73 24.23 -29.36
N LYS A 18 -34.90 23.59 -29.56
CA LYS A 18 -35.36 23.11 -30.88
C LYS A 18 -35.94 24.17 -31.83
N SER A 19 -36.40 25.33 -31.36
CA SER A 19 -37.23 26.22 -32.21
C SER A 19 -36.55 27.52 -32.70
N SER A 20 -35.37 27.88 -32.19
CA SER A 20 -34.74 29.18 -32.51
C SER A 20 -33.20 29.14 -32.66
N GLN A 21 -32.54 28.00 -32.44
CA GLN A 21 -31.10 27.87 -32.62
C GLN A 21 -30.74 27.48 -34.05
N THR A 22 -29.66 28.06 -34.57
CA THR A 22 -29.02 27.59 -35.80
C THR A 22 -28.56 26.13 -35.60
N SER A 23 -28.56 25.34 -36.68
CA SER A 23 -28.12 23.93 -36.63
C SER A 23 -26.71 23.78 -36.04
N PHE A 24 -25.86 24.79 -36.24
CA PHE A 24 -24.49 24.83 -35.76
C PHE A 24 -24.34 24.92 -34.24
N VAL A 25 -25.14 25.74 -33.55
CA VAL A 25 -25.03 25.84 -32.07
C VAL A 25 -25.58 24.60 -31.37
N SER A 26 -26.61 23.97 -31.94
CA SER A 26 -27.09 22.68 -31.44
C SER A 26 -26.05 21.57 -31.59
N PHE A 27 -25.17 21.65 -32.58
CA PHE A 27 -24.07 20.71 -32.80
C PHE A 27 -22.96 20.89 -31.76
N ILE A 28 -22.52 22.12 -31.52
CA ILE A 28 -21.48 22.42 -30.51
C ILE A 28 -21.95 22.02 -29.11
N ASN A 29 -23.21 22.28 -28.75
CA ASN A 29 -23.73 21.90 -27.43
C ASN A 29 -23.75 20.38 -27.24
N ARG A 30 -24.16 19.62 -28.28
CA ARG A 30 -24.10 18.14 -28.24
C ARG A 30 -22.68 17.64 -28.11
N PHE A 31 -21.74 18.24 -28.84
CA PHE A 31 -20.33 17.89 -28.76
C PHE A 31 -19.72 18.17 -27.39
N SER A 32 -20.09 19.30 -26.77
CA SER A 32 -19.68 19.64 -25.41
C SER A 32 -20.23 18.66 -24.37
N VAL A 33 -21.53 18.35 -24.42
CA VAL A 33 -22.17 17.36 -23.54
C VAL A 33 -21.55 15.98 -23.71
N ALA A 34 -21.27 15.55 -24.95
CA ALA A 34 -20.60 14.29 -25.24
C ALA A 34 -19.18 14.24 -24.67
N GLY A 35 -18.41 15.33 -24.76
CA GLY A 35 -17.08 15.42 -24.17
C GLY A 35 -17.08 15.22 -22.65
N ILE A 36 -18.03 15.85 -21.94
CA ILE A 36 -18.20 15.65 -20.48
C ILE A 36 -18.60 14.21 -20.18
N ALA A 37 -19.57 13.65 -20.94
CA ALA A 37 -20.04 12.30 -20.74
C ALA A 37 -18.92 11.27 -20.91
N LEU A 38 -18.12 11.39 -21.98
CA LEU A 38 -16.97 10.51 -22.24
C LEU A 38 -15.88 10.66 -21.18
N GLY A 39 -15.55 11.89 -20.77
CA GLY A 39 -14.55 12.14 -19.73
C GLY A 39 -14.95 11.53 -18.39
N LEU A 40 -16.21 11.71 -17.97
CA LEU A 40 -16.72 11.15 -16.73
C LEU A 40 -16.81 9.62 -16.78
N MET A 41 -17.31 9.07 -17.89
CA MET A 41 -17.37 7.62 -18.13
C MET A 41 -15.99 6.99 -18.00
N ALA A 42 -14.98 7.53 -18.71
CA ALA A 42 -13.62 7.02 -18.67
C ALA A 42 -13.02 7.07 -17.26
N LEU A 43 -13.25 8.17 -16.53
CA LEU A 43 -12.76 8.33 -15.16
C LEU A 43 -13.39 7.30 -14.21
N ILE A 44 -14.70 7.05 -14.30
CA ILE A 44 -15.38 6.03 -13.48
C ILE A 44 -14.82 4.64 -13.75
N ILE A 45 -14.60 4.31 -15.03
CA ILE A 45 -14.06 2.99 -15.42
C ILE A 45 -12.67 2.78 -14.85
N VAL A 46 -11.75 3.71 -15.11
CA VAL A 46 -10.36 3.55 -14.70
C VAL A 46 -10.23 3.51 -13.18
N VAL A 47 -10.96 4.37 -12.46
CA VAL A 47 -10.93 4.38 -11.00
C VAL A 47 -11.48 3.08 -10.42
N SER A 48 -12.57 2.53 -10.99
CA SER A 48 -13.17 1.28 -10.49
C SER A 48 -12.25 0.07 -10.72
N VAL A 49 -11.58 0.02 -11.87
CA VAL A 49 -10.57 -1.03 -12.17
C VAL A 49 -9.38 -0.90 -11.23
N MET A 50 -8.89 0.33 -10.99
CA MET A 50 -7.75 0.55 -10.11
C MET A 50 -8.05 0.23 -8.65
N ASN A 51 -9.25 0.54 -8.18
CA ASN A 51 -9.69 0.12 -6.85
C ASN A 51 -9.74 -1.41 -6.74
N GLY A 52 -10.30 -2.09 -7.75
CA GLY A 52 -10.36 -3.55 -7.77
C GLY A 52 -8.97 -4.19 -7.80
N LEU A 53 -8.06 -3.66 -8.60
CA LEU A 53 -6.66 -4.11 -8.66
C LEU A 53 -5.95 -3.89 -7.32
N GLU A 54 -6.14 -2.72 -6.70
CA GLU A 54 -5.62 -2.41 -5.37
C GLU A 54 -6.15 -3.41 -4.34
N GLY A 55 -7.46 -3.71 -4.35
CA GLY A 55 -8.10 -4.70 -3.48
C GLY A 55 -7.51 -6.10 -3.66
N GLN A 56 -7.37 -6.57 -4.89
CA GLN A 56 -6.75 -7.87 -5.18
C GLN A 56 -5.28 -7.91 -4.74
N LEU A 57 -4.52 -6.84 -4.98
CA LEU A 57 -3.13 -6.78 -4.56
C LEU A 57 -3.02 -6.81 -3.04
N LYS A 58 -3.88 -6.07 -2.33
CA LYS A 58 -3.99 -6.14 -0.86
C LYS A 58 -4.24 -7.57 -0.40
N GLN A 59 -5.22 -8.24 -0.98
CA GLN A 59 -5.57 -9.61 -0.59
C GLN A 59 -4.45 -10.61 -0.88
N ARG A 60 -3.80 -10.53 -2.05
CA ARG A 60 -2.68 -11.43 -2.41
C ARG A 60 -1.45 -11.18 -1.55
N VAL A 61 -1.10 -9.93 -1.28
CA VAL A 61 0.07 -9.61 -0.44
C VAL A 61 -0.18 -9.98 1.01
N LEU A 62 -1.36 -9.65 1.56
CA LEU A 62 -1.67 -9.92 2.97
C LEU A 62 -2.01 -11.39 3.26
N GLY A 63 -2.51 -12.14 2.27
CA GLY A 63 -2.80 -13.57 2.42
C GLY A 63 -1.56 -14.48 2.40
N ILE A 64 -0.42 -13.98 1.90
CA ILE A 64 0.83 -14.75 1.75
C ILE A 64 1.89 -14.28 2.75
N VAL A 65 1.89 -13.00 3.12
CA VAL A 65 2.97 -12.39 3.90
C VAL A 65 2.61 -12.34 5.39
N PRO A 66 3.56 -12.61 6.30
CA PRO A 66 3.38 -12.31 7.72
C PRO A 66 3.05 -10.85 7.99
N HIS A 67 2.01 -10.61 8.78
CA HIS A 67 1.61 -9.25 9.14
C HIS A 67 2.62 -8.57 10.07
N ILE A 68 3.04 -9.25 11.15
CA ILE A 68 4.07 -8.75 12.07
C ILE A 68 5.02 -9.90 12.43
N GLU A 69 6.32 -9.64 12.43
CA GLU A 69 7.35 -10.56 12.89
C GLU A 69 8.16 -9.93 14.03
N ILE A 70 8.21 -10.61 15.17
CA ILE A 70 8.97 -10.20 16.34
C ILE A 70 10.20 -11.09 16.43
N THR A 71 11.37 -10.53 16.15
CA THR A 71 12.65 -11.27 16.13
C THR A 71 13.29 -11.23 17.51
N LYS A 72 13.44 -12.37 18.19
CA LYS A 72 14.13 -12.40 19.48
C LYS A 72 15.60 -11.99 19.30
N THR A 73 15.97 -10.79 19.76
CA THR A 73 17.39 -10.42 19.84
C THR A 73 18.04 -11.33 20.88
N PRO A 74 19.13 -12.05 20.57
CA PRO A 74 19.85 -12.81 21.58
C PRO A 74 20.27 -11.83 22.66
N THR A 75 19.75 -12.00 23.88
CA THR A 75 20.22 -11.27 25.04
C THR A 75 21.73 -11.50 25.10
N GLU A 76 22.51 -10.43 24.90
CA GLU A 76 23.96 -10.48 25.06
C GLU A 76 24.23 -10.98 26.48
N ILE A 77 24.69 -12.22 26.58
CA ILE A 77 25.12 -12.78 27.85
C ILE A 77 26.46 -12.11 28.16
N THR A 78 26.42 -10.90 28.70
CA THR A 78 27.57 -10.29 29.36
C THR A 78 27.79 -11.03 30.68
N LYS A 79 28.31 -12.26 30.57
CA LYS A 79 29.03 -12.90 31.67
C LYS A 79 30.46 -12.40 31.58
N THR A 80 30.72 -11.28 32.24
CA THR A 80 32.08 -10.90 32.60
C THR A 80 32.63 -11.99 33.52
N PRO A 81 33.69 -12.74 33.15
CA PRO A 81 34.34 -13.59 34.13
C PRO A 81 35.21 -12.70 35.02
N THR A 82 34.75 -12.47 36.24
CA THR A 82 35.61 -12.05 37.34
C THR A 82 36.66 -13.14 37.54
N THR A 83 37.89 -12.90 37.09
CA THR A 83 39.05 -13.65 37.59
C THR A 83 40.14 -12.68 37.99
N THR A 84 40.24 -12.48 39.29
CA THR A 84 41.41 -11.94 39.97
C THR A 84 42.63 -12.81 39.65
N SER A 85 43.67 -12.24 39.06
CA SER A 85 45.04 -12.77 39.17
C SER A 85 46.02 -11.62 39.08
N LYS A 86 46.63 -11.30 40.22
CA LYS A 86 47.88 -10.55 40.30
C LYS A 86 48.99 -11.48 39.80
N ASP A 87 49.81 -11.03 38.86
CA ASP A 87 51.28 -10.93 39.00
C ASP A 87 51.96 -10.61 37.66
N ALA A 88 53.06 -9.87 37.80
CA ALA A 88 53.91 -9.18 36.81
C ALA A 88 54.42 -10.10 35.68
N THR A 89 54.83 -9.61 34.50
CA THR A 89 56.07 -8.82 34.29
C THR A 89 56.17 -8.33 32.83
N LEU A 90 56.78 -7.15 32.69
CA LEU A 90 57.16 -6.37 31.50
C LEU A 90 57.60 -7.15 30.24
N THR A 91 57.31 -6.59 29.04
CA THR A 91 58.34 -6.10 28.07
C THR A 91 57.71 -5.27 26.92
N LYS A 92 58.02 -3.96 26.94
CA LYS A 92 58.33 -2.98 25.87
C LYS A 92 57.54 -2.91 24.54
N THR A 93 56.91 -1.74 24.38
CA THR A 93 56.40 -0.95 23.22
C THR A 93 57.40 -0.76 22.05
N PRO A 94 57.10 -0.03 20.94
CA PRO A 94 55.84 0.54 20.40
C PRO A 94 55.63 0.24 18.88
N ILE A 95 54.57 0.70 18.20
CA ILE A 95 54.64 1.81 17.21
C ILE A 95 53.25 2.05 16.54
N VAL A 96 52.91 3.34 16.44
CA VAL A 96 52.02 4.08 15.50
C VAL A 96 50.50 4.12 15.73
N ASN A 97 50.09 5.32 16.15
CA ASN A 97 48.75 5.88 16.14
C ASN A 97 48.45 6.56 14.79
N LYS A 98 47.19 6.39 14.35
CA LYS A 98 46.24 7.38 13.78
C LYS A 98 46.74 8.48 12.83
N GLN A 99 46.06 8.58 11.69
CA GLN A 99 45.59 9.86 11.16
C GLN A 99 44.12 9.75 10.69
N THR A 100 43.24 10.45 11.40
CA THR A 100 41.92 10.88 10.94
C THR A 100 42.08 12.28 10.36
N GLN A 101 41.50 12.52 9.20
CA GLN A 101 41.35 13.84 8.57
C GLN A 101 40.47 14.76 9.41
N LYS A 102 40.91 16.01 9.63
CA LYS A 102 40.05 17.19 9.51
C LYS A 102 40.87 18.48 9.48
N LEU A 103 40.82 19.19 8.35
CA LEU A 103 41.08 20.63 8.29
C LEU A 103 39.88 21.35 8.93
N THR A 104 40.16 22.25 9.87
CA THR A 104 39.97 23.69 9.71
C THR A 104 40.16 24.33 11.09
N GLU A 105 41.29 25.04 11.21
CA GLU A 105 41.69 25.99 12.25
C GLU A 105 40.73 27.22 12.21
N THR A 106 40.60 28.16 13.16
CA THR A 106 41.45 28.78 14.22
C THR A 106 40.51 29.84 14.93
N PRO A 107 40.90 30.67 15.92
CA PRO A 107 41.43 30.31 17.25
C PRO A 107 41.17 31.37 18.40
N ILE A 108 41.84 31.13 19.53
CA ILE A 108 42.32 32.06 20.59
C ILE A 108 41.35 32.50 21.71
N SER A 109 41.61 31.97 22.92
CA SER A 109 42.19 32.69 24.09
C SER A 109 42.12 31.77 25.33
N THR A 110 43.23 31.23 25.86
CA THR A 110 44.12 31.78 26.91
C THR A 110 43.32 32.34 28.10
N LEU A 111 43.34 31.79 29.32
CA LEU A 111 44.47 31.86 30.27
C LEU A 111 44.17 31.02 31.55
N SER A 112 45.20 30.33 32.05
CA SER A 112 45.64 30.17 33.46
C SER A 112 44.69 29.90 34.66
N LYS A 113 44.99 28.76 35.30
CA LYS A 113 44.83 28.20 36.66
C LYS A 113 45.45 29.08 37.81
N PRO A 114 45.45 28.79 39.16
CA PRO A 114 44.55 28.19 40.21
C PRO A 114 44.51 29.06 41.55
N PRO A 115 44.43 28.56 42.83
CA PRO A 115 43.69 27.48 43.55
C PRO A 115 42.91 28.00 44.83
N ILE A 116 42.45 27.06 45.71
CA ILE A 116 42.07 27.20 47.16
C ILE A 116 40.55 27.42 47.36
N SER A 117 39.78 26.86 48.32
CA SER A 117 39.88 26.05 49.57
C SER A 117 38.57 25.22 49.66
N GLU A 118 38.54 23.99 50.16
CA GLU A 118 38.38 23.57 51.58
C GLU A 118 37.11 24.08 52.31
N ASP A 119 36.39 23.09 52.88
CA ASP A 119 35.30 23.13 53.87
C ASP A 119 33.99 23.88 53.55
N ASP A 120 32.86 23.15 53.49
CA ASP A 120 32.06 22.93 54.71
C ASP A 120 30.90 21.96 54.44
N SER A 121 30.54 21.28 55.51
CA SER A 121 29.59 20.20 55.65
C SER A 121 28.12 20.65 55.63
N SER A 122 27.26 19.68 55.27
CA SER A 122 25.84 19.59 55.63
C SER A 122 24.81 20.46 54.88
N LYS A 123 24.09 19.81 53.95
CA LYS A 123 22.62 19.94 53.86
C LYS A 123 22.01 18.75 53.13
N LEU A 124 21.10 18.09 53.84
CA LEU A 124 20.19 17.07 53.33
C LEU A 124 19.48 17.57 52.08
N THR A 125 19.37 16.73 51.04
CA THR A 125 18.09 16.42 50.39
C THR A 125 18.19 15.03 49.78
N LYS A 126 17.45 14.07 50.34
CA LYS A 126 17.28 12.71 49.81
C LYS A 126 16.46 12.80 48.52
N THR A 127 17.08 12.55 47.38
CA THR A 127 16.35 12.22 46.14
C THR A 127 15.89 10.76 46.26
N PRO A 128 14.60 10.44 46.06
CA PRO A 128 14.13 9.07 46.21
C PRO A 128 14.69 8.21 45.07
N THR A 129 15.39 7.16 45.48
CA THR A 129 15.77 5.99 44.68
C THR A 129 14.52 5.40 44.03
N VAL A 130 14.28 5.72 42.75
CA VAL A 130 13.43 4.88 41.91
C VAL A 130 14.28 3.68 41.54
N SER A 131 14.02 2.55 42.21
CA SER A 131 14.55 1.24 41.79
C SER A 131 14.18 1.03 40.31
N PRO A 132 15.13 0.59 39.45
CA PRO A 132 14.76 0.16 38.11
C PRO A 132 13.86 -1.07 38.26
N GLN A 133 12.56 -0.88 38.01
CA GLN A 133 11.64 -1.99 37.87
C GLN A 133 12.19 -2.88 36.75
N SER A 134 12.51 -4.11 37.14
CA SER A 134 12.91 -5.18 36.26
C SER A 134 11.86 -5.32 35.15
N GLN A 135 12.17 -4.85 33.95
CA GLN A 135 11.40 -5.18 32.75
C GLN A 135 11.52 -6.69 32.55
N SER A 136 10.49 -7.41 32.98
CA SER A 136 10.32 -8.81 32.67
C SER A 136 10.16 -8.94 31.16
N VAL A 137 11.25 -9.27 30.46
CA VAL A 137 11.24 -9.63 29.04
C VAL A 137 10.29 -10.83 28.90
N MET A 138 9.07 -10.59 28.43
CA MET A 138 8.11 -11.67 28.19
C MET A 138 8.71 -12.62 27.16
N THR A 139 8.75 -13.91 27.50
CA THR A 139 9.25 -14.94 26.60
C THR A 139 8.27 -15.10 25.43
N VAL A 140 8.78 -15.37 24.22
CA VAL A 140 7.99 -15.58 23.00
C VAL A 140 6.84 -16.59 23.18
N ASP A 141 7.05 -17.61 24.03
CA ASP A 141 6.04 -18.62 24.37
C ASP A 141 4.91 -18.12 25.31
N ALA A 142 5.15 -17.02 26.04
CA ALA A 142 4.11 -16.34 26.81
C ALA A 142 3.30 -15.38 25.93
N LEU A 143 3.95 -14.76 24.93
CA LEU A 143 3.32 -13.88 23.94
C LEU A 143 2.45 -14.62 22.92
N SER A 144 2.73 -15.91 22.67
CA SER A 144 1.90 -16.72 21.77
C SER A 144 0.55 -17.11 22.37
N LYS A 145 0.44 -17.12 23.70
CA LYS A 145 -0.74 -17.59 24.46
C LYS A 145 -1.61 -16.46 25.00
N THR A 146 -1.16 -15.21 24.93
CA THR A 146 -1.96 -14.05 25.36
C THR A 146 -2.86 -13.57 24.21
N PRO A 147 -4.20 -13.46 24.42
CA PRO A 147 -5.08 -12.91 23.42
C PRO A 147 -4.83 -11.41 23.27
N ILE A 148 -4.29 -11.00 22.13
CA ILE A 148 -4.04 -9.58 21.79
C ILE A 148 -5.18 -9.10 20.91
N LYS A 149 -5.79 -7.97 21.26
CA LYS A 149 -6.89 -7.38 20.48
C LYS A 149 -6.42 -7.06 19.06
N GLY A 150 -7.06 -7.67 18.05
CA GLY A 150 -6.73 -7.50 16.64
C GLY A 150 -5.77 -8.55 16.05
N VAL A 151 -5.22 -9.44 16.88
CA VAL A 151 -4.44 -10.61 16.44
C VAL A 151 -5.36 -11.83 16.38
N VAL A 152 -5.43 -12.46 15.22
CA VAL A 152 -6.24 -13.66 14.96
C VAL A 152 -5.49 -14.92 15.39
N ALA A 153 -4.18 -14.97 15.10
CA ALA A 153 -3.33 -16.08 15.48
C ALA A 153 -1.88 -15.63 15.68
N SER A 154 -1.13 -16.42 16.42
CA SER A 154 0.32 -16.29 16.54
C SER A 154 0.97 -17.64 16.24
N MET A 155 2.14 -17.62 15.60
CA MET A 155 2.93 -18.84 15.41
C MET A 155 4.41 -18.56 15.63
N ALA A 156 5.09 -19.49 16.30
CA ALA A 156 6.54 -19.49 16.29
C ALA A 156 7.03 -19.85 14.88
N TYR A 157 8.03 -19.12 14.43
CA TYR A 157 8.51 -19.18 13.06
C TYR A 157 10.03 -19.07 13.04
N ARG A 158 10.68 -19.81 12.15
CA ARG A 158 12.12 -19.69 11.93
C ARG A 158 12.45 -19.74 10.46
N GLU A 159 13.22 -18.77 9.99
CA GLU A 159 13.69 -18.69 8.62
C GLU A 159 15.20 -18.92 8.57
N THR A 160 15.66 -19.69 7.59
CA THR A 160 17.09 -19.85 7.32
C THR A 160 17.36 -20.16 5.87
N GLU A 161 18.51 -19.71 5.35
CA GLU A 161 18.96 -20.02 4.01
C GLU A 161 19.73 -21.33 4.01
N ALA A 162 19.29 -22.27 3.16
CA ALA A 162 19.90 -23.58 3.00
C ALA A 162 20.20 -23.88 1.53
N VAL A 163 21.10 -24.83 1.30
CA VAL A 163 21.31 -25.43 0.00
C VAL A 163 20.70 -26.83 0.02
N VAL A 164 19.80 -27.10 -0.92
CA VAL A 164 19.18 -28.40 -1.13
C VAL A 164 19.89 -29.08 -2.28
N GLN A 165 20.37 -30.29 -2.01
CA GLN A 165 21.04 -31.17 -2.94
C GLN A 165 20.12 -32.32 -3.30
N SER A 166 19.81 -32.43 -4.60
CA SER A 166 19.24 -33.61 -5.22
C SER A 166 20.34 -34.45 -5.87
N ARG A 167 19.95 -35.55 -6.54
CA ARG A 167 20.85 -36.37 -7.36
C ARG A 167 21.29 -35.65 -8.64
N SER A 168 20.46 -34.74 -9.14
CA SER A 168 20.62 -34.03 -10.40
C SER A 168 21.23 -32.63 -10.23
N ASP A 169 20.80 -31.88 -9.21
CA ASP A 169 21.13 -30.46 -9.08
C ASP A 169 21.23 -29.99 -7.61
N LEU A 170 21.78 -28.80 -7.41
CA LEU A 170 21.97 -28.09 -6.15
C LEU A 170 21.31 -26.71 -6.22
N ARG A 171 20.41 -26.40 -5.26
CA ARG A 171 19.69 -25.13 -5.24
C ARG A 171 19.73 -24.46 -3.88
N GLY A 172 19.92 -23.14 -3.87
CA GLY A 172 19.71 -22.33 -2.68
C GLY A 172 18.22 -22.12 -2.45
N VAL A 173 17.75 -22.38 -1.24
CA VAL A 173 16.35 -22.23 -0.82
C VAL A 173 16.27 -21.57 0.55
N GLN A 174 15.18 -20.89 0.81
CA GLN A 174 14.75 -20.44 2.13
C GLN A 174 13.94 -21.56 2.78
N VAL A 175 14.43 -22.03 3.91
CA VAL A 175 13.77 -23.04 4.74
C VAL A 175 12.96 -22.32 5.81
N HIS A 176 11.66 -22.58 5.80
CA HIS A 176 10.69 -22.02 6.71
C HIS A 176 10.26 -23.10 7.72
N GLY A 177 10.71 -22.93 8.97
CA GLY A 177 10.25 -23.70 10.12
C GLY A 177 8.91 -23.18 10.59
N VAL A 178 7.88 -24.00 10.46
CA VAL A 178 6.49 -23.62 10.69
C VAL A 178 5.76 -24.63 11.57
N GLU A 179 4.65 -24.20 12.16
CA GLU A 179 3.72 -25.06 12.90
C GLU A 179 2.56 -25.47 11.97
N PRO A 180 2.40 -26.77 11.65
CA PRO A 180 1.42 -27.22 10.66
C PRO A 180 -0.03 -26.83 10.96
N GLY A 181 -0.44 -26.88 12.23
CA GLY A 181 -1.81 -26.56 12.64
C GLY A 181 -2.20 -25.12 12.34
N VAL A 182 -1.34 -24.15 12.69
CA VAL A 182 -1.60 -22.72 12.44
C VAL A 182 -1.54 -22.39 10.95
N MET A 183 -0.69 -23.10 10.19
CA MET A 183 -0.59 -22.88 8.75
C MET A 183 -1.80 -23.37 7.95
N LEU A 184 -2.50 -24.41 8.41
CA LEU A 184 -3.71 -24.87 7.73
C LEU A 184 -4.85 -23.84 7.79
N GLU A 185 -4.95 -23.08 8.88
CA GLU A 185 -6.08 -22.18 9.10
C GLU A 185 -5.84 -20.74 8.59
N HIS A 186 -4.59 -20.29 8.50
CA HIS A 186 -4.27 -18.86 8.34
C HIS A 186 -3.41 -18.51 7.12
N THR A 187 -3.21 -19.44 6.17
CA THR A 187 -2.34 -19.19 5.01
C THR A 187 -2.85 -19.84 3.74
N LEU A 188 -2.67 -19.12 2.63
CA LEU A 188 -3.11 -19.55 1.30
C LEU A 188 -2.30 -20.72 0.73
N VAL A 189 -1.11 -20.99 1.26
CA VAL A 189 -0.25 -22.10 0.80
C VAL A 189 -0.93 -23.45 1.04
N ALA A 190 -1.62 -23.59 2.17
CA ALA A 190 -2.33 -24.82 2.53
C ALA A 190 -3.46 -25.17 1.55
N ASN A 191 -4.07 -24.16 0.93
CA ASN A 191 -5.17 -24.33 -0.01
C ASN A 191 -4.71 -24.68 -1.44
N HIS A 192 -3.43 -24.47 -1.75
CA HIS A 192 -2.86 -24.69 -3.09
C HIS A 192 -1.85 -25.86 -3.10
N MET A 193 -2.16 -26.91 -2.35
CA MET A 193 -1.40 -28.16 -2.35
C MET A 193 -1.78 -29.01 -3.57
N GLU A 194 -0.80 -29.38 -4.39
CA GLU A 194 -1.01 -30.33 -5.49
C GLU A 194 -0.93 -31.78 -5.00
N GLN A 195 0.00 -32.05 -4.07
CA GLN A 195 0.27 -33.39 -3.54
C GLN A 195 0.64 -33.32 -2.05
N GLY A 196 0.16 -34.27 -1.25
CA GLY A 196 0.42 -34.33 0.19
C GLY A 196 -0.41 -33.33 1.00
N ARG A 197 -0.20 -33.30 2.32
CA ARG A 197 -0.90 -32.39 3.24
C ARG A 197 0.09 -31.73 4.20
N PHE A 198 -0.22 -30.51 4.66
CA PHE A 198 0.60 -29.85 5.69
C PHE A 198 0.69 -30.65 7.01
N ASN A 199 -0.34 -31.45 7.34
CA ASN A 199 -0.32 -32.32 8.52
C ASN A 199 0.74 -33.44 8.45
N ASP A 200 1.28 -33.74 7.27
CA ASP A 200 2.32 -34.75 7.10
C ASP A 200 3.70 -34.25 7.58
N LEU A 201 3.82 -32.95 7.92
CA LEU A 201 4.99 -32.34 8.57
C LEU A 201 5.07 -32.72 10.06
N VAL A 202 5.28 -34.00 10.33
CA VAL A 202 5.41 -34.54 11.69
C VAL A 202 6.76 -34.16 12.30
N GLU A 203 6.73 -33.75 13.57
CA GLU A 203 7.95 -33.46 14.34
C GLU A 203 8.92 -34.65 14.35
N GLY A 204 10.21 -34.39 14.12
CA GLY A 204 11.29 -35.37 14.19
C GLY A 204 11.45 -36.23 12.93
N SER A 205 10.49 -36.16 12.00
CA SER A 205 10.52 -36.93 10.76
C SER A 205 11.46 -36.33 9.71
N PHE A 206 11.86 -35.06 9.86
CA PHE A 206 12.59 -34.31 8.84
C PHE A 206 11.88 -34.38 7.49
N SER A 207 10.59 -34.05 7.52
CA SER A 207 9.76 -33.95 6.33
C SER A 207 9.76 -32.52 5.80
N ALA A 208 9.65 -32.35 4.49
CA ALA A 208 9.55 -31.05 3.84
C ALA A 208 8.46 -31.01 2.77
N ILE A 209 7.92 -29.82 2.60
CA ILE A 209 7.00 -29.46 1.53
C ILE A 209 7.70 -28.40 0.67
N ILE A 210 7.72 -28.60 -0.65
CA ILE A 210 8.42 -27.72 -1.60
C ILE A 210 7.48 -27.20 -2.68
N GLY A 211 7.82 -26.09 -3.33
CA GLY A 211 7.05 -25.60 -4.46
C GLY A 211 7.26 -26.47 -5.71
N ARG A 212 6.26 -26.51 -6.61
CA ARG A 212 6.30 -27.26 -7.87
C ARG A 212 7.52 -26.87 -8.72
N ALA A 213 7.81 -25.58 -8.83
CA ALA A 213 8.96 -25.09 -9.58
C ALA A 213 10.30 -25.61 -9.02
N LEU A 214 10.43 -25.70 -7.70
CA LEU A 214 11.61 -26.28 -7.04
C LEU A 214 11.68 -27.80 -7.25
N ALA A 215 10.56 -28.51 -7.14
CA ALA A 215 10.48 -29.95 -7.36
C ALA A 215 10.91 -30.34 -8.79
N ILE A 216 10.44 -29.61 -9.80
CA ILE A 216 10.82 -29.83 -11.20
C ILE A 216 12.32 -29.59 -11.41
N LYS A 217 12.87 -28.50 -10.87
CA LYS A 217 14.31 -28.18 -11.01
C LYS A 217 15.22 -29.20 -10.33
N LEU A 218 14.79 -29.75 -9.20
CA LEU A 218 15.54 -30.75 -8.45
C LEU A 218 15.26 -32.19 -8.92
N ASP A 219 14.41 -32.38 -9.95
CA ASP A 219 13.90 -33.70 -10.39
C ASP A 219 13.44 -34.57 -9.21
N ALA A 220 12.66 -33.96 -8.32
CA ALA A 220 12.29 -34.53 -7.04
C ALA A 220 10.78 -34.80 -6.96
N ARG A 221 10.40 -35.96 -6.42
CA ARG A 221 9.02 -36.40 -6.25
C ARG A 221 8.67 -36.57 -4.78
N VAL A 222 7.37 -36.59 -4.47
CA VAL A 222 6.90 -36.93 -3.13
C VAL A 222 7.38 -38.33 -2.76
N GLY A 223 8.04 -38.45 -1.60
CA GLY A 223 8.71 -39.65 -1.11
C GLY A 223 10.24 -39.64 -1.30
N ASP A 224 10.79 -38.76 -2.14
CA ASP A 224 12.22 -38.66 -2.34
C ASP A 224 12.94 -38.01 -1.16
N ARG A 225 14.23 -38.35 -1.03
CA ARG A 225 15.11 -37.79 0.00
C ARG A 225 16.09 -36.80 -0.60
N LEU A 226 16.05 -35.58 -0.11
CA LEU A 226 16.96 -34.51 -0.48
C LEU A 226 17.91 -34.21 0.68
N ARG A 227 19.15 -33.83 0.38
CA ARG A 227 20.10 -33.41 1.40
C ARG A 227 20.03 -31.90 1.56
N VAL A 228 19.68 -31.44 2.74
CA VAL A 228 19.57 -30.02 3.07
C VAL A 228 20.78 -29.62 3.91
N MET A 229 21.48 -28.57 3.50
CA MET A 229 22.69 -28.07 4.13
C MET A 229 22.48 -26.61 4.55
N VAL A 230 22.74 -26.28 5.81
CA VAL A 230 22.56 -24.93 6.32
C VAL A 230 23.89 -24.37 6.80
N ALA A 231 24.32 -23.26 6.21
CA ALA A 231 25.60 -22.63 6.51
C ALA A 231 25.60 -21.93 7.87
N GLY A 232 24.44 -21.49 8.36
CA GLY A 232 24.29 -20.73 9.61
C GLY A 232 24.63 -21.52 10.89
N ALA A 233 24.66 -22.85 10.85
CA ALA A 233 25.07 -23.68 11.98
C ALA A 233 26.18 -24.65 11.56
N SER A 234 27.42 -24.37 11.96
CA SER A 234 28.59 -25.18 11.61
C SER A 234 29.31 -25.69 12.85
N VAL A 235 29.91 -26.88 12.78
CA VAL A 235 30.85 -27.37 13.79
C VAL A 235 32.28 -27.36 13.27
N TYR A 236 33.20 -27.00 14.15
CA TYR A 236 34.62 -27.12 13.92
C TYR A 236 35.03 -28.59 14.06
N THR A 237 35.48 -29.16 12.96
CA THR A 237 36.15 -30.46 12.92
C THR A 237 37.65 -30.24 12.67
N PRO A 238 38.51 -31.23 12.93
CA PRO A 238 39.93 -31.15 12.56
C PRO A 238 40.19 -30.86 11.07
N PHE A 239 39.17 -31.06 10.22
CA PHE A 239 39.20 -30.81 8.77
C PHE A 239 38.51 -29.50 8.35
N GLY A 240 38.13 -28.63 9.30
CA GLY A 240 37.49 -27.33 9.04
C GLY A 240 36.04 -27.23 9.52
N ARG A 241 35.37 -26.14 9.14
CA ARG A 241 33.96 -25.88 9.49
C ARG A 241 33.03 -26.74 8.63
N MET A 242 32.41 -27.75 9.23
CA MET A 242 31.37 -28.53 8.57
C MET A 242 29.99 -27.88 8.79
N PRO A 243 29.25 -27.52 7.73
CA PRO A 243 27.89 -27.02 7.86
C PRO A 243 26.96 -28.12 8.39
N SER A 244 25.88 -27.71 9.05
CA SER A 244 24.83 -28.62 9.46
C SER A 244 24.13 -29.17 8.22
N GLN A 245 23.99 -30.48 8.12
CA GLN A 245 23.36 -31.12 6.99
C GLN A 245 22.49 -32.29 7.43
N ARG A 246 21.37 -32.51 6.75
CA ARG A 246 20.42 -33.58 7.05
C ARG A 246 19.72 -34.06 5.79
N LEU A 247 19.41 -35.36 5.75
CA LEU A 247 18.52 -35.94 4.75
C LEU A 247 17.07 -35.65 5.16
N VAL A 248 16.32 -35.05 4.25
CA VAL A 248 14.94 -34.59 4.41
C VAL A 248 14.07 -35.29 3.38
N THR A 249 12.90 -35.77 3.79
CA THR A 249 11.96 -36.48 2.90
C THR A 249 10.90 -35.52 2.40
N ILE A 250 10.61 -35.51 1.11
CA ILE A 250 9.56 -34.67 0.54
C ILE A 250 8.21 -35.35 0.78
N VAL A 251 7.30 -34.67 1.48
CA VAL A 251 5.97 -35.21 1.78
C VAL A 251 4.86 -34.50 1.02
N GLY A 252 5.15 -33.35 0.41
CA GLY A 252 4.16 -32.62 -0.38
C GLY A 252 4.77 -31.60 -1.33
N VAL A 253 3.95 -31.23 -2.31
CA VAL A 253 4.27 -30.21 -3.32
C VAL A 253 3.12 -29.23 -3.40
N PHE A 254 3.42 -27.93 -3.38
CA PHE A 254 2.45 -26.85 -3.54
C PHE A 254 2.74 -26.00 -4.78
N ASP A 255 1.74 -25.29 -5.27
CA ASP A 255 1.87 -24.38 -6.40
C ASP A 255 1.05 -23.11 -6.18
N MET A 256 1.72 -22.00 -5.91
CA MET A 256 1.06 -20.69 -5.79
C MET A 256 1.13 -19.89 -7.10
N GLY A 257 1.69 -20.47 -8.17
CA GLY A 257 1.96 -19.74 -9.42
C GLY A 257 2.93 -18.59 -9.23
N SER A 258 3.75 -18.61 -8.16
CA SER A 258 4.62 -17.51 -7.78
C SER A 258 6.07 -17.81 -8.14
N GLN A 259 6.83 -16.76 -8.50
CA GLN A 259 8.29 -16.87 -8.65
C GLN A 259 8.99 -17.28 -7.34
N MET A 260 8.32 -17.23 -6.20
CA MET A 260 8.88 -17.68 -4.92
C MET A 260 8.85 -19.21 -4.76
N ASP A 261 8.05 -19.93 -5.56
CA ASP A 261 7.87 -21.38 -5.44
C ASP A 261 9.16 -22.16 -5.80
N ASP A 262 10.11 -21.50 -6.46
CA ASP A 262 11.42 -22.08 -6.79
C ASP A 262 12.48 -21.91 -5.69
N LYS A 263 12.17 -21.18 -4.62
CA LYS A 263 13.10 -20.82 -3.54
C LYS A 263 12.59 -21.17 -2.15
N VAL A 264 11.37 -21.67 -2.00
CA VAL A 264 10.74 -21.87 -0.68
C VAL A 264 10.64 -23.36 -0.35
N MET A 265 11.01 -23.70 0.88
CA MET A 265 10.83 -25.04 1.46
C MET A 265 10.25 -24.94 2.88
N TYR A 266 9.11 -25.59 3.12
CA TYR A 266 8.49 -25.65 4.44
C TYR A 266 8.90 -26.92 5.18
N MET A 267 9.21 -26.78 6.47
CA MET A 267 9.58 -27.87 7.37
C MET A 267 8.94 -27.65 8.74
N ASN A 268 8.81 -28.70 9.54
CA ASN A 268 8.36 -28.55 10.91
C ASN A 268 9.34 -27.66 11.71
N LEU A 269 8.82 -26.69 12.47
CA LEU A 269 9.61 -25.74 13.27
C LEU A 269 10.68 -26.43 14.12
N LYS A 270 10.33 -27.53 14.80
CA LYS A 270 11.27 -28.24 15.68
C LYS A 270 12.39 -28.95 14.91
N ASP A 271 12.11 -29.42 13.69
CA ASP A 271 13.12 -30.03 12.82
C ASP A 271 14.10 -28.98 12.27
N VAL A 272 13.60 -27.80 11.91
CA VAL A 272 14.45 -26.65 11.50
C VAL A 272 15.33 -26.20 12.67
N ASN A 273 14.79 -26.13 13.89
CA ASN A 273 15.57 -25.81 15.09
C ASN A 273 16.69 -26.83 15.34
N ARG A 274 16.42 -28.12 15.16
CA ARG A 274 17.44 -29.18 15.25
C ARG A 274 18.48 -29.06 14.15
N LEU A 275 18.06 -28.78 12.91
CA LEU A 275 18.96 -28.53 11.78
C LEU A 275 19.86 -27.31 12.04
N MET A 276 19.33 -26.29 12.72
CA MET A 276 20.07 -25.10 13.14
C MET A 276 20.88 -25.28 14.43
N ARG A 277 20.90 -26.49 15.00
CA ARG A 277 21.59 -26.79 16.27
C ARG A 277 21.13 -25.91 17.43
N ASP A 278 19.90 -25.40 17.38
CA ASP A 278 19.26 -24.59 18.42
C ASP A 278 17.93 -25.23 18.84
N PRO A 279 17.95 -26.43 19.47
CA PRO A 279 16.72 -27.16 19.83
C PRO A 279 15.86 -26.43 20.86
N LYS A 280 16.43 -25.44 21.59
CA LYS A 280 15.70 -24.60 22.55
C LYS A 280 14.94 -23.45 21.89
N GLY A 281 15.17 -23.20 20.60
CA GLY A 281 14.44 -22.18 19.85
C GLY A 281 14.79 -20.73 20.22
N ASN A 282 16.03 -20.47 20.63
CA ASN A 282 16.44 -19.13 21.06
C ASN A 282 16.41 -18.08 19.93
N GLY A 283 16.64 -18.50 18.69
CA GLY A 283 16.54 -17.64 17.50
C GLY A 283 15.21 -17.75 16.74
N GLN A 284 14.13 -18.16 17.40
CA GLN A 284 12.80 -18.14 16.79
C GLN A 284 12.24 -16.71 16.77
N SER A 285 11.55 -16.39 15.68
CA SER A 285 10.71 -15.21 15.58
C SER A 285 9.27 -15.58 15.95
N LEU A 286 8.51 -14.65 16.51
CA LEU A 286 7.07 -14.78 16.64
C LEU A 286 6.40 -14.08 15.47
N ARG A 287 5.60 -14.82 14.72
CA ARG A 287 4.80 -14.26 13.64
C ARG A 287 3.36 -14.08 14.11
N LEU A 288 2.82 -12.88 13.93
CA LEU A 288 1.44 -12.55 14.29
C LEU A 288 0.61 -12.38 13.02
N PHE A 289 -0.59 -12.94 13.04
CA PHE A 289 -1.60 -12.78 12.01
C PHE A 289 -2.65 -11.79 12.51
N LEU A 290 -2.86 -10.71 11.77
CA LEU A 290 -3.80 -9.66 12.14
C LEU A 290 -5.13 -9.88 11.42
N ASN A 291 -6.23 -9.43 12.03
CA ASN A 291 -7.54 -9.42 11.39
C ASN A 291 -7.58 -8.38 10.25
N ASP A 292 -6.96 -7.24 10.49
CA ASP A 292 -6.70 -6.22 9.47
C ASP A 292 -5.21 -5.86 9.51
N ALA A 293 -4.51 -6.19 8.42
CA ALA A 293 -3.10 -5.87 8.27
C ALA A 293 -2.82 -4.37 8.29
N PHE A 294 -3.75 -3.52 7.84
CA PHE A 294 -3.56 -2.08 7.81
C PHE A 294 -3.63 -1.44 9.19
N ASN A 295 -4.23 -2.13 10.16
CA ASN A 295 -4.26 -1.71 11.56
C ASN A 295 -3.01 -2.13 12.35
N TYR A 296 -1.92 -2.46 11.66
CA TYR A 296 -0.67 -2.90 12.29
C TYR A 296 -0.08 -1.84 13.23
N LEU A 297 -0.25 -0.54 12.97
CA LEU A 297 0.27 0.52 13.84
C LEU A 297 -0.34 0.45 15.24
N ALA A 298 -1.67 0.34 15.35
CA ALA A 298 -2.34 0.23 16.65
C ALA A 298 -1.90 -1.03 17.42
N VAL A 299 -1.63 -2.13 16.71
CA VAL A 299 -1.12 -3.36 17.32
C VAL A 299 0.34 -3.17 17.76
N VAL A 300 1.19 -2.55 16.96
CA VAL A 300 2.60 -2.26 17.31
C VAL A 300 2.69 -1.33 18.51
N ASP A 301 1.85 -0.29 18.56
CA ASP A 301 1.78 0.64 19.70
C ASP A 301 1.35 -0.12 20.96
N HIS A 302 0.31 -0.97 20.88
CA HIS A 302 -0.12 -1.80 21.99
C HIS A 302 0.97 -2.80 22.45
N LEU A 303 1.71 -3.42 21.52
CA LEU A 303 2.83 -4.33 21.82
C LEU A 303 3.99 -3.59 22.51
N THR A 304 4.27 -2.36 22.12
CA THR A 304 5.37 -1.54 22.65
C THR A 304 5.00 -1.00 24.03
N ASP A 305 3.82 -0.41 24.17
CA ASP A 305 3.39 0.29 25.39
C ASP A 305 2.94 -0.67 26.50
N THR A 306 2.25 -1.75 26.14
CA THR A 306 1.65 -2.68 27.13
C THR A 306 2.58 -3.84 27.46
N MET A 307 3.36 -4.33 26.48
CA MET A 307 4.20 -5.53 26.65
C MET A 307 5.70 -5.25 26.66
N GLY A 308 6.11 -3.97 26.53
CA GLY A 308 7.50 -3.55 26.64
C GLY A 308 8.43 -4.14 25.57
N VAL A 309 7.87 -4.60 24.44
CA VAL A 309 8.67 -5.13 23.32
C VAL A 309 9.40 -3.96 22.66
N SER A 310 10.72 -4.07 22.54
CA SER A 310 11.51 -3.02 21.87
C SER A 310 11.12 -2.91 20.41
N VAL A 311 10.88 -1.69 19.93
CA VAL A 311 10.49 -1.39 18.53
C VAL A 311 11.49 -1.97 17.52
N SER A 312 12.78 -2.06 17.87
CA SER A 312 13.84 -2.65 17.02
C SER A 312 13.69 -4.15 16.71
N THR A 313 12.88 -4.85 17.51
CA THR A 313 12.63 -6.29 17.42
C THR A 313 11.42 -6.57 16.53
N ILE A 314 10.60 -5.57 16.25
CA ILE A 314 9.37 -5.68 15.48
C ILE A 314 9.67 -5.33 14.03
N ARG A 315 9.40 -6.26 13.12
CA ARG A 315 9.37 -6.04 11.68
C ARG A 315 7.95 -6.16 11.19
N THR A 316 7.49 -5.16 10.48
CA THR A 316 6.13 -5.12 9.94
C THR A 316 6.12 -5.50 8.46
N TRP A 317 4.97 -5.97 7.96
CA TRP A 317 4.79 -6.18 6.52
C TRP A 317 5.02 -4.89 5.72
N ARG A 318 4.68 -3.71 6.28
CA ARG A 318 4.85 -2.44 5.56
C ARG A 318 6.32 -2.11 5.27
N GLU A 319 7.28 -2.58 6.06
CA GLU A 319 8.70 -2.41 5.71
C GLU A 319 9.11 -3.24 4.48
N ARG A 320 8.52 -4.43 4.31
CA ARG A 320 8.86 -5.33 3.19
C ARG A 320 8.08 -5.00 1.92
N GLN A 321 6.80 -4.64 2.02
CA GLN A 321 5.94 -4.38 0.86
C GLN A 321 5.50 -2.92 0.71
N GLY A 322 5.94 -2.02 1.60
CA GLY A 322 5.64 -0.58 1.52
C GLY A 322 5.89 0.04 0.14
N PRO A 323 7.08 -0.17 -0.48
CA PRO A 323 7.37 0.38 -1.80
C PRO A 323 6.39 -0.03 -2.90
N LEU A 324 5.84 -1.25 -2.83
CA LEU A 324 4.84 -1.73 -3.79
C LEU A 324 3.51 -0.97 -3.63
N PHE A 325 3.06 -0.79 -2.38
CA PHE A 325 1.82 -0.04 -2.12
C PHE A 325 1.98 1.46 -2.36
N ASP A 326 3.18 2.02 -2.11
CA ASP A 326 3.48 3.40 -2.45
C ASP A 326 3.45 3.61 -3.96
N ALA A 327 4.01 2.68 -4.75
CA ALA A 327 3.93 2.71 -6.20
C ALA A 327 2.47 2.68 -6.70
N VAL A 328 1.63 1.78 -6.15
CA VAL A 328 0.20 1.69 -6.51
C VAL A 328 -0.54 2.99 -6.15
N LYS A 329 -0.24 3.57 -5.00
CA LYS A 329 -0.83 4.85 -4.57
C LYS A 329 -0.40 5.99 -5.49
N MET A 330 0.87 6.05 -5.88
CA MET A 330 1.37 7.05 -6.83
C MET A 330 0.70 6.89 -8.20
N GLU A 331 0.55 5.66 -8.67
CA GLU A 331 -0.10 5.33 -9.93
C GLU A 331 -1.58 5.75 -9.94
N LYS A 332 -2.31 5.46 -8.86
CA LYS A 332 -3.70 5.91 -8.65
C LYS A 332 -3.82 7.44 -8.68
N ASN A 333 -2.92 8.15 -8.01
CA ASN A 333 -2.94 9.61 -7.97
C ASN A 333 -2.61 10.21 -9.35
N MET A 334 -1.65 9.65 -10.08
CA MET A 334 -1.27 10.10 -11.42
C MET A 334 -2.42 9.92 -12.41
N MET A 335 -3.07 8.74 -12.43
CA MET A 335 -4.24 8.51 -13.29
C MET A 335 -5.42 9.42 -12.92
N THR A 336 -5.68 9.61 -11.63
CA THR A 336 -6.74 10.54 -11.19
C THR A 336 -6.47 11.96 -11.70
N LEU A 337 -5.20 12.42 -11.65
CA LEU A 337 -4.81 13.72 -12.18
C LEU A 337 -4.96 13.80 -13.71
N MET A 338 -4.51 12.79 -14.44
CA MET A 338 -4.64 12.74 -15.91
C MET A 338 -6.11 12.75 -16.36
N LEU A 339 -6.95 11.96 -15.71
CA LEU A 339 -8.38 11.89 -16.02
C LEU A 339 -9.12 13.16 -15.59
N LEU A 340 -8.73 13.78 -14.48
CA LEU A 340 -9.21 15.11 -14.09
C LEU A 340 -8.87 16.16 -15.16
N LEU A 341 -7.67 16.11 -15.74
CA LEU A 341 -7.26 17.00 -16.83
C LEU A 341 -8.13 16.81 -18.08
N ILE A 342 -8.47 15.56 -18.43
CA ILE A 342 -9.39 15.27 -19.54
C ILE A 342 -10.76 15.94 -19.31
N ILE A 343 -11.30 15.86 -18.09
CA ILE A 343 -12.55 16.53 -17.73
C ILE A 343 -12.40 18.06 -17.78
N ALA A 344 -11.27 18.61 -17.32
CA ALA A 344 -11.02 20.05 -17.38
C ALA A 344 -10.97 20.56 -18.84
N VAL A 345 -10.34 19.81 -19.74
CA VAL A 345 -10.32 20.11 -21.19
C VAL A 345 -11.73 20.02 -21.78
N ALA A 346 -12.52 19.00 -21.42
CA ALA A 346 -13.92 18.88 -21.82
C ALA A 346 -14.79 20.03 -21.28
N ALA A 347 -14.53 20.49 -20.05
CA ALA A 347 -15.22 21.63 -19.46
C ALA A 347 -14.88 22.95 -20.17
N PHE A 348 -13.65 23.12 -20.67
CA PHE A 348 -13.29 24.29 -21.49
C PHE A 348 -14.10 24.34 -22.78
N ASN A 349 -14.45 23.19 -23.35
CA ASN A 349 -15.32 23.12 -24.52
C ASN A 349 -16.73 23.69 -24.24
N ILE A 350 -17.21 23.62 -22.99
CA ILE A 350 -18.46 24.28 -22.55
C ILE A 350 -18.33 25.80 -22.64
N VAL A 351 -17.15 26.35 -22.29
CA VAL A 351 -16.89 27.79 -22.36
C VAL A 351 -17.10 28.26 -23.80
N SER A 352 -16.48 27.58 -24.77
CA SER A 352 -16.63 27.88 -26.19
C SER A 352 -18.09 27.81 -26.63
N ALA A 353 -18.81 26.77 -26.23
CA ALA A 353 -20.24 26.61 -26.54
C ALA A 353 -21.09 27.75 -25.96
N LEU A 354 -20.90 28.10 -24.68
CA LEU A 354 -21.67 29.14 -24.00
C LEU A 354 -21.34 30.54 -24.51
N VAL A 355 -20.08 30.84 -24.85
CA VAL A 355 -19.73 32.13 -25.48
C VAL A 355 -20.51 32.29 -26.77
N MET A 356 -20.59 31.24 -27.59
CA MET A 356 -21.35 31.29 -28.83
C MET A 356 -22.85 31.47 -28.59
N VAL A 357 -23.43 30.76 -27.62
CA VAL A 357 -24.84 30.94 -27.23
C VAL A 357 -25.10 32.36 -26.75
N VAL A 358 -24.19 32.98 -26.01
CA VAL A 358 -24.30 34.37 -25.56
C VAL A 358 -24.25 35.33 -26.75
N THR A 359 -23.38 35.10 -27.74
CA THR A 359 -23.26 35.97 -28.92
C THR A 359 -24.42 35.87 -29.89
N GLU A 360 -25.02 34.69 -30.08
CA GLU A 360 -26.23 34.57 -30.91
C GLU A 360 -27.46 35.22 -30.26
N LYS A 361 -27.39 35.47 -28.96
CA LYS A 361 -28.55 35.84 -28.14
C LYS A 361 -28.41 37.23 -27.52
N GLN A 362 -27.58 38.06 -28.12
CA GLN A 362 -27.36 39.43 -27.69
C GLN A 362 -28.62 40.30 -27.80
N GLY A 363 -29.39 40.14 -28.88
CA GLY A 363 -30.68 40.83 -29.05
C GLY A 363 -31.68 40.47 -27.94
N ASP A 364 -31.89 39.18 -27.70
CA ASP A 364 -32.75 38.68 -26.61
C ASP A 364 -32.31 39.22 -25.23
N ILE A 365 -31.00 39.24 -24.95
CA ILE A 365 -30.45 39.79 -23.69
C ILE A 365 -30.75 41.29 -23.57
N ALA A 366 -30.56 42.05 -24.65
CA ALA A 366 -30.79 43.50 -24.67
C ALA A 366 -32.26 43.84 -24.42
N VAL A 367 -33.19 43.10 -25.04
CA VAL A 367 -34.63 43.26 -24.81
C VAL A 367 -34.99 42.98 -23.34
N LEU A 368 -34.42 41.94 -22.73
CA LEU A 368 -34.67 41.65 -21.31
C LEU A 368 -34.12 42.75 -20.39
N GLN A 369 -32.97 43.33 -20.72
CA GLN A 369 -32.38 44.44 -19.97
C GLN A 369 -33.19 45.73 -20.11
N THR A 370 -33.74 46.04 -21.29
CA THR A 370 -34.63 47.21 -21.48
C THR A 370 -35.96 47.06 -20.77
N GLN A 371 -36.43 45.81 -20.58
CA GLN A 371 -37.60 45.50 -19.75
C GLN A 371 -37.32 45.57 -18.23
N GLY A 372 -36.10 45.91 -17.81
CA GLY A 372 -35.72 46.11 -16.40
C GLY A 372 -35.02 44.94 -15.74
N MET A 373 -34.60 43.90 -16.48
CA MET A 373 -33.83 42.80 -15.91
C MET A 373 -32.41 43.24 -15.54
N LEU A 374 -32.00 43.03 -14.29
CA LEU A 374 -30.65 43.35 -13.84
C LEU A 374 -29.60 42.47 -14.55
N PRO A 375 -28.41 43.02 -14.91
CA PRO A 375 -27.32 42.25 -15.54
C PRO A 375 -26.90 41.01 -14.73
N GLY A 376 -26.93 41.09 -13.40
CA GLY A 376 -26.64 39.94 -12.53
C GLY A 376 -27.63 38.79 -12.68
N THR A 377 -28.91 39.08 -12.96
CA THR A 377 -29.93 38.06 -13.23
C THR A 377 -29.67 37.39 -14.57
N VAL A 378 -29.24 38.15 -15.59
CA VAL A 378 -28.83 37.60 -16.90
C VAL A 378 -27.64 36.65 -16.75
N MET A 379 -26.63 37.01 -15.95
CA MET A 379 -25.49 36.13 -15.66
C MET A 379 -25.96 34.78 -15.07
N TRP A 380 -26.86 34.81 -14.08
CA TRP A 380 -27.37 33.58 -13.47
C TRP A 380 -28.15 32.69 -14.45
N ILE A 381 -28.83 33.26 -15.45
CA ILE A 381 -29.47 32.47 -16.51
C ILE A 381 -28.42 31.64 -17.27
N PHE A 382 -27.29 32.26 -17.65
CA PHE A 382 -26.22 31.56 -18.37
C PHE A 382 -25.43 30.58 -17.51
N VAL A 383 -25.18 30.90 -16.23
CA VAL A 383 -24.56 29.95 -15.28
C VAL A 383 -25.46 28.73 -15.09
N LEU A 384 -26.77 28.92 -14.90
CA LEU A 384 -27.73 27.82 -14.77
C LEU A 384 -27.84 27.01 -16.07
N ASN A 385 -27.77 27.64 -17.24
CA ASN A 385 -27.74 26.94 -18.51
C ASN A 385 -26.48 26.06 -18.65
N GLY A 386 -25.32 26.58 -18.25
CA GLY A 386 -24.07 25.80 -18.17
C GLY A 386 -24.19 24.62 -17.21
N LEU A 387 -24.79 24.84 -16.04
CA LEU A 387 -25.07 23.77 -15.08
C LEU A 387 -26.02 22.70 -15.66
N PHE A 388 -27.07 23.07 -16.39
CA PHE A 388 -27.97 22.10 -17.02
C PHE A 388 -27.26 21.24 -18.07
N ASN A 389 -26.38 21.82 -18.88
CA ASN A 389 -25.57 21.05 -19.83
C ASN A 389 -24.57 20.14 -19.10
N GLY A 390 -23.96 20.63 -18.02
CA GLY A 390 -23.11 19.84 -17.13
C GLY A 390 -23.85 18.64 -16.53
N ILE A 391 -25.06 18.84 -16.00
CA ILE A 391 -25.91 17.77 -15.43
C ILE A 391 -26.29 16.75 -16.50
N LYS A 392 -26.65 17.17 -17.72
CA LYS A 392 -26.95 16.24 -18.82
C LYS A 392 -25.73 15.40 -19.18
N GLY A 393 -24.57 16.03 -19.36
CA GLY A 393 -23.32 15.34 -19.70
C GLY A 393 -22.86 14.40 -18.59
N ALA A 394 -22.81 14.90 -17.36
CA ALA A 394 -22.44 14.11 -16.19
C ALA A 394 -23.43 12.98 -15.92
N GLY A 395 -24.74 13.20 -16.07
CA GLY A 395 -25.75 12.16 -15.91
C GLY A 395 -25.60 11.03 -16.94
N ILE A 396 -25.41 11.38 -18.21
CA ILE A 396 -25.14 10.38 -19.27
C ILE A 396 -23.84 9.64 -19.00
N GLY A 397 -22.75 10.36 -18.68
CA GLY A 397 -21.45 9.78 -18.39
C GLY A 397 -21.46 8.88 -17.15
N LEU A 398 -22.22 9.23 -16.12
CA LEU A 398 -22.37 8.45 -14.89
C LEU A 398 -23.11 7.15 -15.18
N ILE A 399 -24.26 7.22 -15.87
CA ILE A 399 -25.04 6.03 -16.22
C ILE A 399 -24.22 5.11 -17.12
N LEU A 400 -23.62 5.64 -18.20
CA LEU A 400 -22.80 4.84 -19.11
C LEU A 400 -21.56 4.28 -18.40
N GLY A 401 -20.88 5.08 -17.59
CA GLY A 401 -19.72 4.65 -16.81
C GLY A 401 -20.05 3.46 -15.91
N VAL A 402 -21.09 3.59 -15.09
CA VAL A 402 -21.53 2.54 -14.16
C VAL A 402 -22.01 1.29 -14.90
N VAL A 403 -22.78 1.44 -15.97
CA VAL A 403 -23.26 0.28 -16.75
C VAL A 403 -22.08 -0.44 -17.40
N ILE A 404 -21.13 0.30 -17.98
CA ILE A 404 -19.98 -0.29 -18.66
C ILE A 404 -19.01 -0.93 -17.66
N THR A 405 -18.82 -0.36 -16.46
CA THR A 405 -18.00 -1.00 -15.42
C THR A 405 -18.59 -2.31 -14.93
N LEU A 406 -19.91 -2.36 -14.72
CA LEU A 406 -20.60 -3.59 -14.29
C LEU A 406 -20.52 -4.68 -15.35
N GLN A 407 -20.52 -4.30 -16.63
CA GLN A 407 -20.47 -5.23 -17.75
C GLN A 407 -19.06 -5.39 -18.33
N LEU A 408 -18.03 -4.83 -17.68
CA LEU A 408 -16.68 -4.76 -18.24
C LEU A 408 -16.14 -6.15 -18.56
N ASN A 409 -16.29 -7.10 -17.63
CA ASN A 409 -15.81 -8.47 -17.82
C ASN A 409 -16.55 -9.18 -18.97
N ASN A 410 -17.86 -8.96 -19.11
CA ASN A 410 -18.64 -9.52 -20.22
C ASN A 410 -18.22 -8.94 -21.57
N ILE A 411 -17.93 -7.63 -21.62
CA ILE A 411 -17.44 -6.95 -22.84
C ILE A 411 -16.06 -7.49 -23.24
N LEU A 412 -15.18 -7.71 -22.26
CA LEU A 412 -13.84 -8.23 -22.49
C LEU A 412 -13.82 -9.68 -22.96
N ASP A 413 -14.75 -10.50 -22.46
CA ASP A 413 -14.96 -11.88 -22.90
C ASP A 413 -15.49 -11.92 -24.35
N LEU A 414 -16.45 -11.04 -24.67
CA LEU A 414 -16.98 -10.91 -26.03
C LEU A 414 -15.91 -10.52 -27.07
N ILE A 415 -14.93 -9.70 -26.66
CA ILE A 415 -13.82 -9.26 -27.52
C ILE A 415 -12.70 -10.34 -27.61
N GLY A 416 -12.79 -11.42 -26.82
CA GLY A 416 -11.77 -12.47 -26.78
C GLY A 416 -10.43 -11.98 -26.24
N SER A 417 -10.45 -10.99 -25.33
CA SER A 417 -9.20 -10.39 -24.84
C SER A 417 -8.45 -11.35 -23.92
N PRO A 418 -7.10 -11.45 -24.01
CA PRO A 418 -6.30 -12.24 -23.06
C PRO A 418 -6.47 -11.78 -21.60
N LEU A 419 -6.89 -10.52 -21.39
CA LEU A 419 -7.19 -9.97 -20.07
C LEU A 419 -8.48 -10.54 -19.45
N ALA A 420 -9.43 -11.04 -20.26
CA ALA A 420 -10.60 -11.75 -19.76
C ALA A 420 -10.24 -13.13 -19.16
N LEU A 421 -9.12 -13.70 -19.62
CA LEU A 421 -8.62 -15.03 -19.27
C LEU A 421 -7.39 -14.96 -18.36
N ALA A 422 -7.37 -14.03 -17.39
CA ALA A 422 -6.34 -14.06 -16.34
C ALA A 422 -6.24 -15.47 -15.74
N ALA A 423 -5.05 -15.90 -15.32
CA ALA A 423 -4.70 -17.31 -15.03
C ALA A 423 -5.66 -18.09 -14.10
N ASP A 424 -6.47 -17.38 -13.31
CA ASP A 424 -7.45 -17.96 -12.37
C ASP A 424 -8.91 -17.90 -12.89
N GLY A 425 -9.15 -17.47 -14.13
CA GLY A 425 -10.48 -17.33 -14.74
C GLY A 425 -11.36 -16.22 -14.15
N SER A 426 -10.82 -15.37 -13.27
CA SER A 426 -11.59 -14.40 -12.49
C SER A 426 -11.89 -13.08 -13.21
N GLY A 427 -11.41 -12.88 -14.44
CA GLY A 427 -11.51 -11.61 -15.16
C GLY A 427 -10.76 -10.45 -14.49
N LEU A 428 -11.00 -9.22 -14.97
CA LEU A 428 -10.45 -8.00 -14.39
C LEU A 428 -11.19 -7.66 -13.08
N PRO A 429 -10.48 -7.35 -11.99
CA PRO A 429 -11.12 -6.91 -10.76
C PRO A 429 -11.69 -5.51 -10.93
N VAL A 430 -12.96 -5.34 -10.58
CA VAL A 430 -13.63 -4.04 -10.60
C VAL A 430 -14.29 -3.84 -9.24
N GLU A 431 -13.94 -2.76 -8.56
CA GLU A 431 -14.54 -2.37 -7.29
C GLU A 431 -15.06 -0.94 -7.39
N MET A 432 -16.39 -0.78 -7.28
CA MET A 432 -17.03 0.52 -7.39
C MET A 432 -17.24 1.13 -6.00
N ASP A 433 -16.51 2.20 -5.71
CA ASP A 433 -16.76 3.02 -4.52
C ASP A 433 -17.76 4.14 -4.86
N ALA A 434 -18.98 4.01 -4.31
CA ALA A 434 -20.05 4.98 -4.52
C ALA A 434 -19.69 6.40 -4.03
N VAL A 435 -18.90 6.52 -2.95
CA VAL A 435 -18.48 7.82 -2.41
C VAL A 435 -17.52 8.49 -3.37
N GLN A 436 -16.56 7.73 -3.90
CA GLN A 436 -15.60 8.23 -4.88
C GLN A 436 -16.29 8.64 -6.19
N ILE A 437 -17.21 7.82 -6.71
CA ILE A 437 -17.98 8.12 -7.91
C ILE A 437 -18.84 9.38 -7.72
N ALA A 438 -19.51 9.51 -6.58
CA ALA A 438 -20.28 10.72 -6.25
C ALA A 438 -19.38 11.96 -6.15
N GLY A 439 -18.19 11.82 -5.55
CA GLY A 439 -17.18 12.87 -5.47
C GLY A 439 -16.71 13.34 -6.85
N ILE A 440 -16.43 12.40 -7.77
CA ILE A 440 -16.06 12.69 -9.16
C ILE A 440 -17.19 13.43 -9.89
N ALA A 441 -18.44 12.96 -9.75
CA ALA A 441 -19.60 13.58 -10.36
C ALA A 441 -19.78 15.03 -9.87
N LEU A 442 -19.70 15.26 -8.55
CA LEU A 442 -19.78 16.60 -7.96
C LEU A 442 -18.64 17.52 -8.41
N LEU A 443 -17.40 17.01 -8.45
CA LEU A 443 -16.24 17.78 -8.89
C LEU A 443 -16.37 18.18 -10.37
N SER A 444 -16.85 17.28 -11.22
CA SER A 444 -17.10 17.58 -12.63
C SER A 444 -18.16 18.67 -12.82
N LEU A 445 -19.23 18.62 -12.03
CA LEU A 445 -20.28 19.63 -12.04
C LEU A 445 -19.77 20.98 -11.57
N LEU A 446 -18.94 20.98 -10.51
CA LEU A 446 -18.28 22.19 -10.01
C LEU A 446 -17.39 22.82 -11.08
N LEU A 447 -16.58 22.02 -11.79
CA LEU A 447 -15.77 22.50 -12.91
C LEU A 447 -16.63 23.07 -14.05
N CYS A 448 -17.76 22.45 -14.38
CA CYS A 448 -18.70 22.98 -15.38
C CYS A 448 -19.29 24.34 -14.96
N VAL A 449 -19.67 24.48 -13.68
CA VAL A 449 -20.15 25.75 -13.14
C VAL A 449 -19.06 26.81 -13.23
N LEU A 450 -17.85 26.51 -12.75
CA LEU A 450 -16.72 27.44 -12.82
C LEU A 450 -16.41 27.89 -14.25
N ALA A 451 -16.40 26.95 -15.20
CA ALA A 451 -16.22 27.23 -16.62
C ALA A 451 -17.33 28.16 -17.16
N SER A 452 -18.58 27.97 -16.74
CA SER A 452 -19.72 28.78 -17.19
C SER A 452 -19.73 30.23 -16.66
N VAL A 453 -18.98 30.53 -15.59
CA VAL A 453 -18.96 31.88 -15.00
C VAL A 453 -18.33 32.90 -15.95
N TYR A 454 -17.29 32.53 -16.70
CA TYR A 454 -16.62 33.46 -17.63
C TYR A 454 -17.55 33.94 -18.76
N PRO A 455 -18.20 33.06 -19.55
CA PRO A 455 -19.17 33.48 -20.56
C PRO A 455 -20.36 34.25 -19.97
N ALA A 456 -20.84 33.85 -18.79
CA ALA A 456 -21.95 34.50 -18.12
C ALA A 456 -21.60 35.95 -17.72
N ARG A 457 -20.37 36.21 -17.25
CA ARG A 457 -19.90 37.57 -16.98
C ARG A 457 -19.73 38.39 -18.26
N LYS A 458 -19.34 37.76 -19.37
CA LYS A 458 -19.27 38.41 -20.68
C LYS A 458 -20.66 38.88 -21.14
N ALA A 459 -21.71 38.09 -20.90
CA ALA A 459 -23.09 38.46 -21.23
C ALA A 459 -23.58 39.75 -20.55
N MET A 460 -23.08 40.05 -19.34
CA MET A 460 -23.46 41.27 -18.61
C MET A 460 -22.92 42.56 -19.22
N LYS A 461 -21.86 42.49 -20.04
CA LYS A 461 -21.17 43.67 -20.58
C LYS A 461 -21.75 44.16 -21.91
N ILE A 462 -22.76 43.47 -22.44
CA ILE A 462 -23.42 43.86 -23.70
C ILE A 462 -24.32 45.05 -23.41
N ALA A 463 -24.09 46.18 -24.09
CA ALA A 463 -24.94 47.35 -23.99
C ALA A 463 -26.22 47.16 -24.83
N PRO A 464 -27.43 47.41 -24.28
CA PRO A 464 -28.68 47.19 -25.01
C PRO A 464 -28.75 47.96 -26.34
N SER A 465 -28.21 49.18 -26.36
CA SER A 465 -28.17 50.03 -27.56
C SER A 465 -27.29 49.47 -28.67
N GLN A 466 -26.17 48.82 -28.34
CA GLN A 466 -25.25 48.24 -29.34
C GLN A 466 -25.77 46.92 -29.90
N ALA A 467 -26.48 46.13 -29.08
CA ALA A 467 -27.06 44.87 -29.51
C ALA A 467 -28.25 45.08 -30.46
N LEU A 468 -29.09 46.08 -30.20
CA LEU A 468 -30.27 46.39 -31.03
C LEU A 468 -29.93 47.17 -32.31
N GLN A 469 -28.74 47.74 -32.42
CA GLN A 469 -28.29 48.46 -33.61
C GLN A 469 -27.70 47.53 -34.68
N ASN A 470 -27.37 46.28 -34.30
CA ASN A 470 -26.75 45.26 -35.16
C ASN A 470 -27.71 44.11 -35.54
N GLU A 471 -28.99 44.18 -35.13
CA GLU A 471 -30.09 43.44 -35.76
C GLU A 471 -30.69 44.29 -36.88
#